data_AF-U1J7G2-F1
#
_entry.id   AF-U1J7G2-F1
#
_cell.length_a   1.000
_cell.length_b   1.000
_cell.length_c   1.000
_cell.angle_alpha   90.00
_cell.angle_beta   90.00
_cell.angle_gamma   90.00
#
_symmetry.space_group_name_H-M   'P 1'
#
loop_
_entity.id
_entity.type
_entity.pdbx_description
1 polymer ?
#
loop_
_entity_poly.entity_id
_entity_poly.type
_entity_poly.pdbx_seq_one_letter_code
_entity_poly.pdbx_strand_id
1 'polypeptide(L)' 'MAFPCDLKELSNDFEIELLKKALEYSQFNQKKTAQMLGLTYHQLRGYLKKYNLLESGQKQEA' A
#
# COMPACT_ATOMS: atom_id res chain seq x y z
N MET A 1 -10.17 -25.44 19.01
CA MET A 1 -9.52 -24.16 19.38
C MET A 1 -8.97 -23.54 18.12
N ALA A 2 -9.38 -22.33 17.78
CA ALA A 2 -8.81 -21.57 16.66
C ALA A 2 -7.76 -20.60 17.20
N PHE A 3 -6.73 -20.33 16.39
CA PHE A 3 -5.74 -19.31 16.71
C PHE A 3 -6.43 -17.92 16.76
N PRO A 4 -6.03 -16.98 17.64
CA PRO A 4 -6.81 -15.77 17.92
C PRO A 4 -6.71 -14.68 16.84
N CYS A 5 -6.01 -14.92 15.74
CA CYS A 5 -5.93 -13.99 14.63
C CYS A 5 -5.62 -14.70 13.29
N ASP A 6 -5.97 -14.03 12.20
CA ASP A 6 -5.58 -14.46 10.86
C ASP A 6 -4.37 -13.65 10.40
N LEU A 7 -3.24 -14.34 10.17
CA LEU A 7 -1.99 -13.71 9.74
C LEU A 7 -2.16 -12.97 8.41
N LYS A 8 -2.96 -13.53 7.50
CA LYS A 8 -3.13 -12.99 6.15
C LYS A 8 -3.93 -11.68 6.21
N GLU A 9 -4.99 -11.63 7.00
CA GLU A 9 -5.75 -10.39 7.22
C GLU A 9 -4.86 -9.31 7.85
N LEU A 10 -4.22 -9.61 8.98
CA LEU A 10 -3.39 -8.62 9.68
C LEU A 10 -2.23 -8.09 8.83
N SER A 11 -1.58 -8.97 8.07
CA SER A 11 -0.50 -8.56 7.15
C SER A 11 -1.03 -7.66 6.04
N ASN A 12 -2.19 -8.00 5.46
CA ASN A 12 -2.77 -7.20 4.39
C ASN A 12 -3.20 -5.81 4.87
N ASP A 13 -3.83 -5.71 6.04
CA ASP A 13 -4.23 -4.42 6.63
C ASP A 13 -3.03 -3.50 6.86
N PHE A 14 -1.97 -4.04 7.47
CA PHE A 14 -0.74 -3.29 7.69
C PHE A 14 -0.08 -2.84 6.38
N GLU A 15 0.03 -3.74 5.40
CA GLU A 15 0.60 -3.41 4.08
C GLU A 15 -0.21 -2.31 3.38
N ILE A 16 -1.56 -2.39 3.38
CA ILE A 16 -2.43 -1.38 2.75
C ILE A 16 -2.27 -0.02 3.43
N GLU A 17 -2.27 0.02 4.77
CA GLU A 17 -2.13 1.27 5.51
C GLU A 17 -0.78 1.94 5.21
N LEU A 18 0.30 1.17 5.26
CA LEU A 18 1.65 1.66 4.98
C LEU A 18 1.79 2.19 3.56
N LEU A 19 1.24 1.47 2.57
CA LEU A 19 1.24 1.88 1.16
C LEU A 19 0.48 3.20 0.96
N LYS A 20 -0.70 3.35 1.57
CA LYS A 20 -1.48 4.60 1.47
C LYS A 20 -0.72 5.78 2.05
N LYS A 21 -0.21 5.66 3.28
CA LYS A 21 0.59 6.72 3.92
C LYS A 21 1.81 7.11 3.10
N ALA A 22 2.53 6.12 2.55
CA ALA A 22 3.71 6.37 1.73
C ALA A 22 3.38 6.93 0.33
N LEU A 23 2.20 6.63 -0.22
CA LEU A 23 1.68 7.30 -1.42
C LEU A 23 1.33 8.76 -1.10
N GLU A 24 0.57 9.02 -0.04
CA GLU A 24 0.20 10.38 0.35
C GLU A 24 1.43 11.25 0.63
N TYR A 25 2.38 10.74 1.41
CA TYR A 25 3.63 11.46 1.72
C TYR A 25 4.48 11.72 0.47
N SER A 26 4.44 10.84 -0.52
CA SER A 26 5.16 11.02 -1.78
C SER A 26 4.41 11.87 -2.80
N GLN A 27 3.24 12.41 -2.44
CA GLN A 27 2.29 13.06 -3.35
C GLN A 27 1.92 12.16 -4.54
N PHE A 28 1.66 10.90 -4.24
CA PHE A 28 1.31 9.83 -5.17
C PHE A 28 2.37 9.54 -6.25
N ASN A 29 3.61 10.01 -6.05
CA ASN A 29 4.73 9.66 -6.91
C ASN A 29 5.21 8.24 -6.61
N GLN A 30 4.75 7.27 -7.40
CA GLN A 30 5.06 5.86 -7.21
C GLN A 30 6.57 5.55 -7.20
N LYS A 31 7.40 6.24 -8.00
CA LYS A 31 8.86 6.03 -7.99
C LYS A 31 9.47 6.47 -6.67
N LYS A 32 8.98 7.57 -6.08
CA LYS A 32 9.41 8.05 -4.77
C LYS A 32 8.89 7.16 -3.64
N THR A 33 7.63 6.71 -3.71
CA THR A 33 7.07 5.74 -2.76
C THR A 33 7.87 4.44 -2.74
N ALA A 34 8.26 3.91 -3.91
CA ALA A 34 9.04 2.69 -3.98
C ALA A 34 10.38 2.85 -3.24
N GLN A 35 11.10 3.95 -3.51
CA GLN A 35 12.35 4.27 -2.81
C GLN A 35 12.16 4.41 -1.30
N MET A 36 11.10 5.09 -0.85
CA MET A 36 10.81 5.27 0.57
C MET A 36 10.52 3.95 1.30
N LEU A 37 9.84 3.03 0.63
CA LEU A 37 9.49 1.72 1.19
C LEU A 37 10.61 0.68 0.99
N GLY A 38 11.76 1.05 0.42
CA GLY A 38 12.84 0.11 0.11
C GLY A 38 12.46 -0.94 -0.94
N LEU A 39 11.48 -0.61 -1.80
CA LEU A 39 10.98 -1.49 -2.86
C LEU A 39 11.54 -1.06 -4.22
N THR A 40 11.69 -2.03 -5.11
CA THR A 40 11.73 -1.72 -6.54
C THR A 40 10.38 -1.19 -7.01
N TYR A 41 10.38 -0.39 -8.08
CA TYR A 41 9.13 0.09 -8.68
C TYR A 41 8.18 -1.06 -9.08
N HIS A 42 8.74 -2.18 -9.56
CA HIS A 42 7.95 -3.37 -9.93
C HIS A 42 7.26 -4.02 -8.73
N GLN A 43 7.97 -4.13 -7.60
CA GLN A 43 7.39 -4.66 -6.36
C GLN A 43 6.26 -3.75 -5.85
N LEU A 44 6.50 -2.44 -5.79
CA LEU A 44 5.46 -1.48 -5.41
C LEU A 44 4.23 -1.65 -6.31
N ARG A 45 4.40 -1.66 -7.63
CA ARG A 45 3.29 -1.82 -8.56
C ARG A 45 2.55 -3.15 -8.37
N GLY A 46 3.26 -4.21 -8.02
CA GLY A 46 2.69 -5.50 -7.63
C GLY A 46 1.77 -5.37 -6.41
N TYR A 47 2.21 -4.70 -5.35
CA TYR A 47 1.38 -4.42 -4.18
C TYR A 47 0.18 -3.53 -4.49
N LEU A 48 0.36 -2.46 -5.27
CA LEU A 48 -0.75 -1.57 -5.65
C LEU A 48 -1.81 -2.32 -6.46
N LYS A 49 -1.41 -3.25 -7.33
CA LYS A 49 -2.34 -4.12 -8.04
C LYS A 49 -3.00 -5.15 -7.12
N LYS A 50 -2.23 -5.80 -6.24
CA LYS A 50 -2.72 -6.79 -5.25
C LYS A 50 -3.87 -6.20 -4.42
N TYR A 51 -3.77 -4.92 -4.07
CA TYR A 51 -4.73 -4.22 -3.21
C TYR A 51 -5.66 -3.26 -3.94
N ASN A 52 -5.66 -3.24 -5.27
CA ASN A 52 -6.49 -2.33 -6.07
C ASN A 52 -6.33 -0.83 -5.73
N LEU A 53 -5.11 -0.40 -5.40
CA LEU A 53 -4.77 0.98 -5.00
C LEU A 53 -4.33 1.89 -6.16
N LEU A 54 -4.37 1.40 -7.41
CA LEU A 54 -3.91 2.17 -8.58
C LEU A 54 -4.85 3.32 -8.97
N GLU A 55 -6.13 3.25 -8.58
CA GLU A 55 -7.17 4.22 -8.98
C GLU A 55 -7.59 5.15 -7.82
N SER A 56 -7.16 4.88 -6.59
CA SER A 56 -7.63 5.55 -5.39
C SER A 56 -6.96 6.91 -5.10
N GLY A 57 -6.01 7.35 -5.92
CA GLY A 57 -5.28 8.62 -5.73
C GLY A 57 -6.06 9.88 -6.10
N GLN A 58 -7.33 9.78 -6.51
CA GLN A 58 -8.13 10.90 -7.02
C GLN A 58 -9.35 11.28 -6.16
N LYS A 59 -9.46 10.82 -4.91
CA LYS A 59 -10.55 11.26 -4.01
C LYS A 59 -10.01 11.82 -2.69
N GLN A 60 -9.43 13.01 -2.76
CA GLN A 60 -9.47 13.98 -1.67
C GLN A 60 -10.23 15.19 -2.20
N GLU A 61 -11.56 15.12 -2.14
CA GLU A 61 -12.47 16.26 -2.26
C GLU A 61 -13.45 16.20 -1.06
N ALA A 62 -13.60 17.38 -0.43
CA ALA A 62 -14.37 17.75 0.76
C ALA A 62 -13.75 17.44 2.14
#